data_AF-A0A437KJZ0-F1
#
_entry.id   AF-A0A437KJZ0-F1
#
_cell.length_a   1.000
_cell.length_b   1.000
_cell.length_c   1.000
_cell.angle_alpha   90.00
_cell.angle_beta   90.00
_cell.angle_gamma   90.00
#
_symmetry.space_group_name_H-M   'P 1'
#
loop_
_entity.id
_entity.type
_entity.pdbx_description
1 polymer ?
#
loop_
_entity_poly.entity_id
_entity_poly.type
_entity_poly.pdbx_seq_one_letter_code
_entity_poly.pdbx_strand_id
1 'polypeptide(L)'
;MDNNIEYKYHVTNEAKSVKQEQISYHNEKDLISTFKSFSKNNFITFLLSLFDAQEVEKIVNDYKIGTANFWNHGTVFWQIDSNNFIRGGKVIIYNRSGKRTKYINWIHSIKIKSNEINSFNLHQCFFGEHLISNCKNIIAIVESEKTACIMSLLFKKYIWLAAGSLNGLNDSKMYALKNRKIILYPDLGINGLNGSPYSIWKSKCIYFKNKGFDIEISNLLEDKGSSVNRTNGYDIADYFIENIKYIPKKIISNEHKLIHKLYQQNKNLKILIDVFDLRDYYGNTILDKL
;
A
#
# COMPACT_ATOMS: atom_id res chain seq x y z
N MET A 1 -47.33 41.25 6.79
CA MET A 1 -46.36 41.40 7.90
C MET A 1 -46.81 40.40 8.94
N ASP A 2 -46.36 39.17 8.77
CA ASP A 2 -46.83 38.01 9.53
C ASP A 2 -45.93 37.83 10.76
N ASN A 3 -46.51 37.99 11.93
CA ASN A 3 -45.86 37.74 13.21
C ASN A 3 -45.85 36.23 13.48
N ASN A 4 -44.73 35.59 13.15
CA ASN A 4 -44.44 34.20 13.42
C ASN A 4 -44.33 33.91 14.92
N ILE A 5 -45.18 32.99 15.37
CA ILE A 5 -45.20 32.39 16.71
C ILE A 5 -44.00 31.43 16.84
N GLU A 6 -43.23 31.61 17.90
CA GLU A 6 -42.04 30.82 18.23
C GLU A 6 -42.44 29.44 18.78
N TYR A 7 -42.27 28.39 17.97
CA TYR A 7 -42.49 27.00 18.40
C TYR A 7 -41.21 26.42 19.03
N LYS A 8 -41.23 26.24 20.36
CA LYS A 8 -40.22 25.49 21.11
C LYS A 8 -40.36 23.99 20.83
N TYR A 9 -39.41 23.42 20.10
CA TYR A 9 -39.24 21.97 20.03
C TYR A 9 -38.43 21.49 21.24
N HIS A 10 -39.09 20.74 22.12
CA HIS A 10 -38.45 19.93 23.15
C HIS A 10 -37.71 18.77 22.50
N VAL A 11 -36.39 18.88 22.36
CA VAL A 11 -35.53 17.75 21.99
C VAL A 11 -35.24 16.96 23.26
N THR A 12 -35.93 15.84 23.44
CA THR A 12 -35.55 14.83 24.43
C THR A 12 -34.26 14.15 23.96
N ASN A 13 -33.14 14.52 24.59
CA ASN A 13 -31.85 13.84 24.44
C ASN A 13 -31.91 12.48 25.14
N GLU A 14 -32.49 11.47 24.49
CA GLU A 14 -32.21 10.08 24.84
C GLU A 14 -30.96 9.64 24.07
N ALA A 15 -29.82 9.69 24.76
CA ALA A 15 -28.59 9.09 24.30
C ALA A 15 -28.79 7.58 24.14
N LYS A 16 -29.11 7.14 22.92
CA LYS A 16 -29.09 5.72 22.55
C LYS A 16 -27.67 5.21 22.72
N SER A 17 -27.43 4.42 23.78
CA SER A 17 -26.20 3.68 23.96
C SER A 17 -26.04 2.72 22.77
N VAL A 18 -25.14 3.04 21.83
CA VAL A 18 -24.81 2.15 20.72
C VAL A 18 -24.13 0.91 21.30
N LYS A 19 -24.80 -0.25 21.29
CA LYS A 19 -24.15 -1.54 21.57
C LYS A 19 -23.02 -1.72 20.56
N GLN A 20 -21.77 -1.80 21.02
CA GLN A 20 -20.66 -2.17 20.15
C GLN A 20 -20.86 -3.62 19.69
N GLU A 21 -21.13 -3.81 18.41
CA GLU A 21 -21.23 -5.15 17.81
C GLU A 21 -19.87 -5.85 17.84
N GLN A 22 -19.86 -7.15 18.14
CA GLN A 22 -18.64 -7.95 18.20
C GLN A 22 -17.98 -8.04 16.82
N ILE A 23 -16.66 -7.85 16.78
CA ILE A 23 -15.86 -7.94 15.54
C ILE A 23 -15.89 -9.38 15.02
N SER A 24 -16.12 -9.54 13.72
CA SER A 24 -16.07 -10.85 13.04
C SER A 24 -14.67 -11.14 12.49
N TYR A 25 -14.31 -12.43 12.41
CA TYR A 25 -13.05 -12.89 11.85
C TYR A 25 -13.28 -13.98 10.82
N HIS A 26 -12.45 -14.02 9.79
CA HIS A 26 -12.32 -15.19 8.94
C HIS A 26 -11.52 -16.28 9.67
N ASN A 27 -11.77 -17.53 9.32
CA ASN A 27 -10.98 -18.65 9.81
C ASN A 27 -9.82 -18.96 8.85
N GLU A 28 -8.86 -19.76 9.32
CA GLU A 28 -7.69 -20.13 8.53
C GLU A 28 -8.04 -20.97 7.28
N LYS A 29 -9.13 -21.73 7.32
CA LYS A 29 -9.60 -22.51 6.16
C LYS A 29 -9.98 -21.58 4.99
N ASP A 30 -10.62 -20.45 5.28
CA ASP A 30 -10.95 -19.44 4.26
C ASP A 30 -9.66 -18.96 3.57
N LEU A 31 -8.61 -18.67 4.34
CA LEU A 31 -7.31 -18.25 3.83
C LEU A 31 -6.66 -19.34 2.96
N ILE A 32 -6.46 -20.54 3.51
CA ILE A 32 -5.79 -21.67 2.83
C ILE A 32 -6.52 -22.03 1.53
N SER A 33 -7.86 -21.93 1.51
CA SER A 33 -8.65 -22.24 0.31
C SER A 33 -8.32 -21.36 -0.91
N THR A 34 -7.65 -20.22 -0.68
CA THR A 34 -7.21 -19.26 -1.72
C THR A 34 -5.77 -19.48 -2.17
N PHE A 35 -4.97 -20.32 -1.51
CA PHE A 35 -3.57 -20.58 -1.87
C PHE A 35 -3.44 -21.64 -2.96
N LYS A 36 -4.10 -21.38 -4.08
CA LYS A 36 -4.10 -22.24 -5.25
C LYS A 36 -4.28 -21.43 -6.52
N SER A 37 -4.08 -22.08 -7.66
CA SER A 37 -4.28 -21.49 -8.99
C SER A 37 -3.53 -20.16 -9.21
N PHE A 38 -2.34 -20.01 -8.61
CA PHE A 38 -1.54 -18.78 -8.73
C PHE A 38 -1.20 -18.42 -10.18
N SER A 39 -1.07 -19.41 -11.07
CA SER A 39 -0.88 -19.20 -12.51
C SER A 39 -2.04 -18.48 -13.21
N LYS A 40 -3.24 -18.47 -12.62
CA LYS A 40 -4.42 -17.75 -13.13
C LYS A 40 -4.60 -16.36 -12.51
N ASN A 41 -3.80 -16.02 -11.50
CA ASN A 41 -3.89 -14.75 -10.79
C ASN A 41 -3.07 -13.69 -11.55
N ASN A 42 -3.76 -12.83 -12.31
CA ASN A 42 -3.11 -11.82 -13.15
C ASN A 42 -2.15 -10.91 -12.39
N PHE A 43 -2.38 -10.65 -11.09
CA PHE A 43 -1.45 -9.86 -10.29
C PHE A 43 -0.13 -10.61 -10.06
N ILE A 44 -0.19 -11.90 -9.70
CA ILE A 44 1.01 -12.73 -9.53
C ILE A 44 1.73 -12.88 -10.87
N THR A 45 1.01 -13.13 -11.97
CA THR A 45 1.59 -13.17 -13.32
C THR A 45 2.29 -11.85 -13.68
N PHE A 46 1.70 -10.71 -13.31
CA PHE A 46 2.31 -9.40 -13.52
C PHE A 46 3.60 -9.25 -12.70
N LEU A 47 3.61 -9.62 -11.42
CA LEU A 47 4.84 -9.58 -10.61
C LEU A 47 5.95 -10.46 -11.20
N LEU A 48 5.61 -11.68 -11.65
CA LEU A 48 6.54 -12.61 -12.30
C LEU A 48 7.13 -12.08 -13.63
N SER A 49 6.46 -11.11 -14.26
CA SER A 49 7.00 -10.44 -15.46
C SER A 49 8.03 -9.35 -15.16
N LEU A 50 8.16 -8.94 -13.90
CA LEU A 50 9.04 -7.86 -13.46
C LEU A 50 10.17 -8.34 -12.54
N PHE A 51 9.94 -9.40 -11.77
CA PHE A 51 10.81 -9.84 -10.69
C PHE A 51 11.11 -11.34 -10.75
N ASP A 52 12.14 -11.77 -10.00
CA ASP A 52 12.52 -13.17 -9.91
C ASP A 52 11.40 -14.03 -9.27
N ALA A 53 11.24 -15.25 -9.78
CA ALA A 53 10.16 -16.14 -9.36
C ALA A 53 10.23 -16.50 -7.86
N GLN A 54 11.42 -16.70 -7.30
CA GLN A 54 11.60 -17.02 -5.88
C GLN A 54 11.24 -15.83 -4.99
N GLU A 55 11.59 -14.62 -5.42
CA GLU A 55 11.22 -13.39 -4.71
C GLU A 55 9.71 -13.16 -4.72
N VAL A 56 9.05 -13.39 -5.86
CA VAL A 56 7.59 -13.30 -5.97
C VAL A 56 6.89 -14.38 -5.15
N GLU A 57 7.38 -15.61 -5.15
CA GLU A 57 6.83 -16.66 -4.29
C GLU A 57 6.94 -16.29 -2.81
N LYS A 58 8.10 -15.74 -2.40
CA LYS A 58 8.32 -15.28 -1.04
C LYS A 58 7.30 -14.20 -0.64
N ILE A 59 7.08 -13.16 -1.45
CA ILE A 59 6.13 -12.10 -1.06
C ILE A 59 4.67 -12.58 -1.11
N VAL A 60 4.31 -13.50 -2.01
CA VAL A 60 3.00 -14.16 -2.01
C VAL A 60 2.77 -14.88 -0.69
N ASN A 61 3.78 -15.60 -0.19
CA ASN A 61 3.71 -16.32 1.08
C ASN A 61 3.76 -15.40 2.31
N ASP A 62 4.60 -14.37 2.30
CA ASP A 62 4.76 -13.42 3.41
C ASP A 62 3.48 -12.61 3.60
N TYR A 63 2.96 -12.00 2.52
CA TYR A 63 1.75 -11.17 2.55
C TYR A 63 0.45 -11.97 2.45
N LYS A 64 0.54 -13.31 2.39
CA LYS A 64 -0.62 -14.20 2.31
C LYS A 64 -1.53 -13.86 1.13
N ILE A 65 -0.95 -13.68 -0.07
CA ILE A 65 -1.70 -13.31 -1.27
C ILE A 65 -2.46 -14.53 -1.79
N GLY A 66 -3.78 -14.43 -1.85
CA GLY A 66 -4.65 -15.49 -2.34
C GLY A 66 -5.14 -15.28 -3.78
N THR A 67 -5.74 -16.32 -4.32
CA THR A 67 -6.50 -16.31 -5.58
C THR A 67 -7.93 -16.75 -5.31
N ALA A 68 -8.91 -15.95 -5.71
CA ALA A 68 -10.31 -16.32 -5.60
C ALA A 68 -10.64 -17.44 -6.62
N ASN A 69 -11.43 -18.42 -6.21
CA ASN A 69 -11.91 -19.48 -7.12
C ASN A 69 -13.09 -19.03 -7.97
N PHE A 70 -13.74 -17.95 -7.55
CA PHE A 70 -14.82 -17.24 -8.20
C PHE A 70 -14.28 -15.88 -8.69
N TRP A 71 -15.14 -15.11 -9.36
CA TRP A 71 -14.83 -13.71 -9.70
C TRP A 71 -13.57 -13.55 -10.56
N ASN A 72 -13.46 -14.40 -11.59
CA ASN A 72 -12.39 -14.36 -12.59
C ASN A 72 -10.96 -14.41 -12.01
N HIS A 73 -10.75 -15.29 -11.02
CA HIS A 73 -9.44 -15.47 -10.38
C HIS A 73 -8.84 -14.17 -9.81
N GLY A 74 -9.72 -13.32 -9.26
CA GLY A 74 -9.32 -12.08 -8.59
C GLY A 74 -8.30 -12.34 -7.48
N THR A 75 -7.39 -11.40 -7.30
CA THR A 75 -6.38 -11.44 -6.24
C THR A 75 -7.03 -11.15 -4.91
N VAL A 76 -6.77 -12.00 -3.92
CA VAL A 76 -7.26 -11.81 -2.54
C VAL A 76 -6.13 -11.23 -1.70
N PHE A 77 -6.31 -10.01 -1.22
CA PHE A 77 -5.45 -9.38 -0.23
C PHE A 77 -6.05 -9.59 1.16
N TRP A 78 -5.45 -10.50 1.91
CA TRP A 78 -5.87 -10.81 3.26
C TRP A 78 -5.36 -9.76 4.25
N GLN A 79 -6.27 -9.21 5.03
CA GLN A 79 -6.00 -8.26 6.11
C GLN A 79 -5.91 -9.06 7.41
N ILE A 80 -4.68 -9.25 7.91
CA ILE A 80 -4.38 -10.03 9.11
C ILE A 80 -3.72 -9.07 10.10
N ASP A 81 -4.27 -8.97 11.30
CA ASP A 81 -3.76 -8.04 12.31
C ASP A 81 -2.47 -8.55 12.96
N SER A 82 -1.85 -7.70 13.79
CA SER A 82 -0.64 -8.06 14.56
C SER A 82 -0.81 -9.24 15.54
N ASN A 83 -2.05 -9.65 15.86
CA ASN A 83 -2.37 -10.81 16.69
C ASN A 83 -2.72 -12.06 15.84
N ASN A 84 -2.51 -12.01 14.53
CA ASN A 84 -2.83 -13.07 13.56
C ASN A 84 -4.33 -13.37 13.36
N PHE A 85 -5.22 -12.46 13.76
CA PHE A 85 -6.64 -12.57 13.43
C PHE A 85 -6.92 -12.05 12.02
N ILE A 86 -7.61 -12.86 11.22
CA ILE A 86 -7.96 -12.52 9.83
C ILE A 86 -9.18 -11.61 9.82
N ARG A 87 -8.94 -10.30 9.71
CA ARG A 87 -9.96 -9.23 9.74
C ARG A 87 -10.80 -9.15 8.48
N GLY A 88 -10.25 -9.53 7.33
CA GLY A 88 -10.96 -9.43 6.04
C GLY A 88 -10.15 -10.01 4.89
N GLY A 89 -10.82 -10.35 3.80
CA GLY A 89 -10.20 -10.70 2.52
C GLY A 89 -10.74 -9.82 1.40
N LYS A 90 -9.94 -8.87 0.92
CA LYS A 90 -10.34 -7.95 -0.15
C LYS A 90 -9.98 -8.55 -1.50
N VAL A 91 -10.97 -8.73 -2.37
CA VAL A 91 -10.79 -9.32 -3.69
C VAL A 91 -10.74 -8.22 -4.75
N ILE A 92 -9.67 -8.19 -5.54
CA ILE A 92 -9.44 -7.20 -6.58
C ILE A 92 -9.11 -7.92 -7.89
N ILE A 93 -9.80 -7.56 -8.98
CA ILE A 93 -9.45 -8.07 -10.32
C ILE A 93 -8.40 -7.15 -10.95
N TYR A 94 -7.31 -7.73 -11.42
CA TYR A 94 -6.30 -7.10 -12.26
C TYR A 94 -6.38 -7.62 -13.69
N ASN A 95 -6.04 -6.76 -14.66
CA ASN A 95 -5.74 -7.21 -16.01
C ASN A 95 -4.29 -7.75 -16.09
N ARG A 96 -3.90 -8.30 -17.26
CA ARG A 96 -2.56 -8.85 -17.48
C ARG A 96 -1.42 -7.80 -17.42
N SER A 97 -1.72 -6.51 -17.57
CA SER A 97 -0.73 -5.44 -17.44
C SER A 97 -0.55 -4.98 -15.99
N GLY A 98 -1.16 -5.65 -15.01
CA GLY A 98 -1.12 -5.26 -13.60
C GLY A 98 -1.97 -4.04 -13.25
N LYS A 99 -2.84 -3.57 -14.16
CA LYS A 99 -3.79 -2.49 -13.88
C LYS A 99 -5.02 -3.06 -13.18
N ARG A 100 -5.39 -2.45 -12.06
CA ARG A 100 -6.59 -2.79 -11.29
C ARG A 100 -7.85 -2.41 -12.08
N THR A 101 -8.86 -3.27 -12.05
CA THR A 101 -10.21 -2.95 -12.54
C THR A 101 -11.05 -2.25 -11.46
N LYS A 102 -12.18 -1.64 -11.83
CA LYS A 102 -13.10 -1.02 -10.85
C LYS A 102 -13.82 -2.02 -9.93
N TYR A 103 -13.69 -3.32 -10.17
CA TYR A 103 -14.42 -4.35 -9.45
C TYR A 103 -13.65 -4.81 -8.21
N ILE A 104 -14.18 -4.43 -7.05
CA ILE A 104 -13.70 -4.84 -5.73
C ILE A 104 -14.82 -5.62 -5.05
N ASN A 105 -14.48 -6.70 -4.37
CA ASN A 105 -15.40 -7.49 -3.56
C ASN A 105 -14.71 -7.94 -2.27
N TRP A 106 -15.44 -8.59 -1.36
CA TRP A 106 -14.90 -9.12 -0.11
C TRP A 106 -15.30 -10.57 0.09
N ILE A 107 -14.39 -11.36 0.66
CA ILE A 107 -14.65 -12.80 0.90
C ILE A 107 -15.92 -13.01 1.73
N HIS A 108 -16.11 -12.25 2.82
CA HIS A 108 -17.33 -12.36 3.62
C HIS A 108 -18.60 -11.97 2.84
N SER A 109 -18.53 -10.96 1.95
CA SER A 109 -19.68 -10.61 1.10
C SER A 109 -20.05 -11.74 0.14
N ILE A 110 -19.07 -12.50 -0.35
CA ILE A 110 -19.32 -13.69 -1.16
C ILE A 110 -19.95 -14.82 -0.32
N LYS A 111 -19.41 -15.08 0.89
CA LYS A 111 -19.93 -16.11 1.80
C LYS A 111 -21.36 -15.82 2.28
N ILE A 112 -21.70 -14.54 2.48
CA ILE A 112 -23.08 -14.12 2.78
C ILE A 112 -23.98 -14.41 1.57
N LYS A 113 -23.54 -14.08 0.36
CA LYS A 113 -24.31 -14.36 -0.87
C LYS A 113 -24.49 -15.85 -1.16
N SER A 114 -23.54 -16.70 -0.73
CA SER A 114 -23.65 -18.17 -0.85
C SER A 114 -24.35 -18.83 0.34
N ASN A 115 -24.90 -18.05 1.29
CA ASN A 115 -25.51 -18.53 2.52
C ASN A 115 -24.58 -19.40 3.41
N GLU A 116 -23.27 -19.24 3.30
CA GLU A 116 -22.31 -19.91 4.17
C GLU A 116 -22.21 -19.25 5.56
N ILE A 117 -22.45 -17.94 5.63
CA ILE A 117 -22.53 -17.16 6.87
C ILE A 117 -23.68 -16.14 6.77
N ASN A 118 -24.27 -15.76 7.91
CA ASN A 118 -25.42 -14.85 7.93
C ASN A 118 -25.02 -13.36 7.96
N SER A 119 -23.94 -13.04 8.66
CA SER A 119 -23.46 -11.67 8.83
C SER A 119 -21.95 -11.64 9.05
N PHE A 120 -21.34 -10.48 8.83
CA PHE A 120 -19.93 -10.25 9.11
C PHE A 120 -19.69 -8.79 9.47
N ASN A 121 -19.25 -8.54 10.70
CA ASN A 121 -18.87 -7.21 11.17
C ASN A 121 -17.39 -6.95 10.84
N LEU A 122 -17.15 -6.29 9.71
CA LEU A 122 -15.82 -6.01 9.18
C LEU A 122 -15.11 -4.92 9.98
N HIS A 123 -13.97 -5.28 10.58
CA HIS A 123 -13.06 -4.32 11.22
C HIS A 123 -11.66 -4.40 10.60
N GLN A 124 -11.40 -3.57 9.59
CA GLN A 124 -10.17 -3.63 8.80
C GLN A 124 -8.91 -3.27 9.60
N CYS A 125 -7.82 -3.97 9.33
CA CYS A 125 -6.45 -3.63 9.76
C CYS A 125 -5.62 -3.17 8.55
N PHE A 126 -4.32 -2.89 8.72
CA PHE A 126 -3.44 -2.68 7.57
C PHE A 126 -3.22 -4.00 6.82
N PHE A 127 -3.14 -3.96 5.49
CA PHE A 127 -2.60 -5.09 4.75
C PHE A 127 -1.10 -5.21 5.04
N GLY A 128 -0.65 -6.40 5.45
CA GLY A 128 0.72 -6.66 5.91
C GLY A 128 0.97 -6.40 7.40
N GLU A 129 -0.06 -6.05 8.20
CA GLU A 129 0.11 -5.72 9.62
C GLU A 129 0.70 -6.89 10.43
N HIS A 130 0.35 -8.13 10.09
CA HIS A 130 0.91 -9.34 10.69
C HIS A 130 2.44 -9.48 10.53
N LEU A 131 3.07 -8.74 9.62
CA LEU A 131 4.53 -8.75 9.43
C LEU A 131 5.28 -7.94 10.49
N ILE A 132 4.59 -7.07 11.24
CA ILE A 132 5.16 -6.11 12.19
C ILE A 132 5.84 -6.80 13.37
N SER A 133 5.30 -7.94 13.83
CA SER A 133 5.81 -8.71 14.97
C SER A 133 7.17 -9.35 14.70
N ASN A 134 7.49 -9.61 13.42
CA ASN A 134 8.67 -10.37 13.02
C ASN A 134 9.92 -9.52 12.79
N CYS A 135 9.81 -8.19 12.71
CA CYS A 135 11.00 -7.33 12.59
C CYS A 135 10.79 -5.90 13.09
N LYS A 136 11.89 -5.24 13.51
CA LYS A 136 11.91 -3.86 13.99
C LYS A 136 12.17 -2.83 12.89
N ASN A 137 12.08 -3.25 11.62
CA ASN A 137 12.32 -2.38 10.48
C ASN A 137 11.33 -1.20 10.48
N ILE A 138 11.72 -0.11 9.82
CA ILE A 138 10.88 1.07 9.61
C ILE A 138 9.65 0.65 8.81
N ILE A 139 8.49 1.17 9.20
CA ILE A 139 7.21 0.90 8.56
C ILE A 139 6.99 1.94 7.46
N ALA A 140 6.79 1.49 6.23
CA ALA A 140 6.40 2.33 5.10
C ALA A 140 4.93 2.07 4.77
N ILE A 141 4.10 3.12 4.76
CA ILE A 141 2.66 3.00 4.49
C ILE A 141 2.33 3.62 3.14
N VAL A 142 1.63 2.86 2.30
CA VAL A 142 1.12 3.25 0.98
C VAL A 142 -0.40 3.07 0.92
N GLU A 143 -1.05 3.63 -0.09
CA GLU A 143 -2.50 3.53 -0.21
C GLU A 143 -2.98 2.13 -0.60
N SER A 144 -2.30 1.49 -1.56
CA SER A 144 -2.79 0.25 -2.19
C SER A 144 -1.97 -0.98 -1.85
N GLU A 145 -2.66 -2.14 -1.81
CA GLU A 145 -2.05 -3.44 -1.51
C GLU A 145 -1.03 -3.86 -2.59
N LYS A 146 -1.31 -3.52 -3.85
CA LYS A 146 -0.39 -3.74 -4.99
C LYS A 146 0.93 -2.98 -4.78
N THR A 147 0.84 -1.71 -4.40
CA THR A 147 2.00 -0.84 -4.18
C THR A 147 2.88 -1.41 -3.06
N ALA A 148 2.27 -1.86 -1.95
CA ALA A 148 3.00 -2.46 -0.84
C ALA A 148 3.77 -3.73 -1.27
N CYS A 149 3.16 -4.58 -2.10
CA CYS A 149 3.80 -5.78 -2.62
C CYS A 149 4.98 -5.49 -3.56
N ILE A 150 4.84 -4.52 -4.47
CA ILE A 150 5.93 -4.17 -5.39
C ILE A 150 7.08 -3.53 -4.61
N MET A 151 6.76 -2.64 -3.68
CA MET A 151 7.76 -1.96 -2.89
C MET A 151 8.47 -2.87 -1.90
N SER A 152 7.83 -3.95 -1.42
CA SER A 152 8.49 -4.95 -0.59
C SER A 152 9.51 -5.79 -1.37
N LEU A 153 9.28 -6.02 -2.67
CA LEU A 153 10.27 -6.63 -3.57
C LEU A 153 11.48 -5.71 -3.79
N LEU A 154 11.23 -4.42 -4.01
CA LEU A 154 12.28 -3.43 -4.31
C LEU A 154 13.07 -2.99 -3.06
N PHE A 155 12.39 -2.79 -1.93
CA PHE A 155 12.96 -2.19 -0.73
C PHE A 155 12.69 -3.03 0.51
N LYS A 156 13.38 -4.16 0.58
CA LYS A 156 13.29 -5.17 1.66
C LYS A 156 13.66 -4.66 3.06
N LYS A 157 14.30 -3.48 3.15
CA LYS A 157 14.66 -2.85 4.44
C LYS A 157 13.47 -2.26 5.19
N TYR A 158 12.32 -2.08 4.54
CA TYR A 158 11.09 -1.59 5.16
C TYR A 158 10.05 -2.70 5.30
N ILE A 159 9.15 -2.54 6.27
CA ILE A 159 7.89 -3.27 6.29
C ILE A 159 6.88 -2.42 5.53
N TRP A 160 6.38 -2.93 4.40
CA TRP A 160 5.40 -2.20 3.60
C TRP A 160 3.99 -2.58 4.01
N LEU A 161 3.20 -1.59 4.41
CA LEU A 161 1.80 -1.74 4.77
C LEU A 161 0.93 -0.98 3.79
N ALA A 162 -0.28 -1.47 3.53
CA ALA A 162 -1.27 -0.71 2.76
C ALA A 162 -2.49 -0.31 3.60
N ALA A 163 -2.84 0.97 3.52
CA ALA A 163 -4.03 1.54 4.16
C ALA A 163 -5.33 1.01 3.52
N GLY A 164 -5.28 0.63 2.25
CA GLY A 164 -6.38 0.10 1.45
C GLY A 164 -7.16 1.17 0.67
N SER A 165 -6.98 2.45 1.02
CA SER A 165 -7.46 3.64 0.33
C SER A 165 -6.86 4.91 0.95
N LEU A 166 -7.03 6.06 0.29
CA LEU A 166 -6.76 7.39 0.83
C LEU A 166 -7.31 7.62 2.25
N ASN A 167 -8.53 7.15 2.50
CA ASN A 167 -9.20 7.27 3.80
C ASN A 167 -8.91 6.12 4.77
N GLY A 168 -8.14 5.11 4.35
CA GLY A 168 -7.82 3.93 5.14
C GLY A 168 -6.89 4.20 6.33
N LEU A 169 -6.15 5.32 6.31
CA LEU A 169 -5.33 5.76 7.43
C LEU A 169 -6.22 6.39 8.52
N ASN A 170 -6.46 5.67 9.62
CA ASN A 170 -7.33 6.08 10.73
C ASN A 170 -6.79 5.62 12.09
N ASP A 171 -7.38 6.11 13.19
CA ASP A 171 -6.93 5.83 14.55
C ASP A 171 -6.85 4.34 14.89
N SER A 172 -7.86 3.57 14.50
CA SER A 172 -7.95 2.15 14.81
C SER A 172 -6.77 1.38 14.22
N LYS A 173 -6.46 1.61 12.94
CA LYS A 173 -5.29 0.99 12.30
C LYS A 173 -3.97 1.50 12.87
N MET A 174 -3.86 2.81 13.08
CA MET A 174 -2.62 3.42 13.56
C MET A 174 -2.24 2.95 14.97
N TYR A 175 -3.23 2.62 15.82
CA TYR A 175 -2.96 2.13 17.17
C TYR A 175 -2.04 0.90 17.19
N ALA A 176 -2.15 0.00 16.20
CA ALA A 176 -1.28 -1.16 16.06
C ALA A 176 0.20 -0.80 15.81
N LEU A 177 0.48 0.42 15.38
CA LEU A 177 1.81 0.91 15.01
C LEU A 177 2.47 1.77 16.10
N LYS A 178 1.90 1.81 17.31
CA LYS A 178 2.45 2.62 18.40
C LYS A 178 3.90 2.22 18.69
N ASN A 179 4.75 3.21 18.97
CA ASN A 179 6.19 3.05 19.22
C ASN A 179 6.99 2.48 18.02
N ARG A 180 6.47 2.59 16.79
CA ARG A 180 7.19 2.25 15.55
C ARG A 180 7.55 3.52 14.80
N LYS A 181 8.68 3.47 14.09
CA LYS A 181 9.05 4.49 13.09
C LYS A 181 8.24 4.28 11.83
N ILE A 182 7.53 5.29 11.38
CA ILE A 182 6.58 5.22 10.26
C ILE A 182 6.93 6.29 9.22
N ILE A 183 6.86 5.93 7.94
CA ILE A 183 6.95 6.86 6.82
C ILE A 183 5.73 6.66 5.93
N LEU A 184 4.98 7.73 5.68
CA LEU A 184 3.86 7.75 4.75
C LEU A 184 4.35 8.06 3.33
N TYR A 185 3.87 7.29 2.36
CA TYR A 185 4.10 7.49 0.93
C TYR A 185 2.73 7.66 0.23
N PRO A 186 2.17 8.88 0.22
CA PRO A 186 0.89 9.14 -0.43
C PRO A 186 1.01 9.03 -1.95
N ASP A 187 -0.08 8.67 -2.61
CA ASP A 187 -0.13 8.66 -4.07
C ASP A 187 -0.11 10.10 -4.61
N LEU A 188 0.24 10.29 -5.88
CA LEU A 188 0.02 11.56 -6.54
C LEU A 188 -1.47 11.74 -6.83
N GLY A 189 -1.90 12.99 -6.92
CA GLY A 189 -3.25 13.31 -7.38
C GLY A 189 -3.39 14.78 -7.69
N ILE A 190 -4.46 15.10 -8.42
CA ILE A 190 -4.87 16.48 -8.67
C ILE A 190 -5.43 17.06 -7.36
N ASN A 191 -5.16 18.33 -7.10
CA ASN A 191 -5.82 19.05 -6.02
C ASN A 191 -7.32 19.18 -6.32
N GLY A 192 -8.14 18.43 -5.57
CA GLY A 192 -9.59 18.59 -5.59
C GLY A 192 -10.07 19.60 -4.54
N LEU A 193 -11.39 19.73 -4.39
CA LEU A 193 -12.03 20.57 -3.37
C LEU A 193 -11.55 20.24 -1.94
N ASN A 194 -11.20 18.98 -1.68
CA ASN A 194 -10.75 18.49 -0.38
C ASN A 194 -9.22 18.31 -0.28
N GLY A 195 -8.47 18.85 -1.24
CA GLY A 195 -7.01 18.68 -1.35
C GLY A 195 -6.58 17.50 -2.22
N SER A 196 -5.26 17.31 -2.36
CA SER A 196 -4.64 16.14 -2.99
C SER A 196 -4.45 15.01 -1.97
N PRO A 197 -4.18 13.77 -2.43
CA PRO A 197 -3.81 12.68 -1.54
C PRO A 197 -2.65 13.05 -0.59
N TYR A 198 -1.62 13.72 -1.12
CA TYR A 198 -0.50 14.24 -0.33
C TYR A 198 -0.96 15.21 0.77
N SER A 199 -1.78 16.22 0.47
CA SER A 199 -2.19 17.19 1.49
C SER A 199 -3.09 16.58 2.57
N ILE A 200 -3.95 15.63 2.20
CA ILE A 200 -4.79 14.86 3.14
C ILE A 200 -3.89 14.04 4.06
N TRP A 201 -2.92 13.30 3.52
CA TRP A 201 -2.02 12.48 4.32
C TRP A 201 -1.04 13.30 5.14
N LYS A 202 -0.62 14.48 4.67
CA LYS A 202 0.17 15.44 5.45
C LYS A 202 -0.60 15.91 6.68
N SER A 203 -1.89 16.21 6.52
CA SER A 203 -2.75 16.58 7.63
C SER A 203 -2.91 15.44 8.64
N LYS A 204 -3.09 14.20 8.16
CA LYS A 204 -3.10 13.00 9.02
C LYS A 204 -1.76 12.76 9.70
N CYS A 205 -0.64 12.99 9.04
CA CYS A 205 0.70 12.89 9.62
C CYS A 205 0.84 13.83 10.81
N ILE A 206 0.45 15.10 10.66
CA ILE A 206 0.47 16.09 11.75
C ILE A 206 -0.44 15.64 12.91
N TYR A 207 -1.65 15.17 12.59
CA TYR A 207 -2.58 14.65 13.57
C TYR A 207 -1.99 13.50 14.40
N PHE A 208 -1.37 12.51 13.77
CA PHE A 208 -0.77 11.39 14.48
C PHE A 208 0.53 11.77 15.20
N LYS A 209 1.35 12.70 14.68
CA LYS A 209 2.47 13.28 15.42
C LYS A 209 2.00 13.88 16.75
N ASN A 210 0.92 14.66 16.73
CA ASN A 210 0.35 15.26 17.95
C ASN A 210 -0.20 14.21 18.94
N LYS A 211 -0.50 13.00 18.49
CA LYS A 211 -0.86 11.85 19.32
C LYS A 211 0.34 11.03 19.81
N GLY A 212 1.57 11.48 19.55
CA GLY A 212 2.81 10.84 20.01
C GLY A 212 3.33 9.72 19.12
N PHE A 213 2.93 9.65 17.85
CA PHE A 213 3.51 8.72 16.88
C PHE A 213 4.82 9.26 16.29
N ASP A 214 5.82 8.38 16.13
CA ASP A 214 7.04 8.64 15.33
C ASP A 214 6.72 8.37 13.86
N ILE A 215 6.12 9.37 13.21
CA ILE A 215 5.59 9.29 11.84
C ILE A 215 6.05 10.47 11.01
N GLU A 216 6.60 10.19 9.83
CA GLU A 216 6.97 11.20 8.84
C GLU A 216 6.22 10.98 7.53
N ILE A 217 6.23 11.99 6.66
CA ILE A 217 5.65 11.91 5.31
C ILE A 217 6.75 12.15 4.27
N SER A 218 6.75 11.32 3.23
CA SER A 218 7.66 11.47 2.09
C SER A 218 7.12 12.49 1.10
N ASN A 219 7.97 13.43 0.70
CA ASN A 219 7.68 14.39 -0.38
C ASN A 219 8.12 13.88 -1.76
N LEU A 220 8.73 12.70 -1.85
CA LEU A 220 9.38 12.20 -3.07
C LEU A 220 8.52 12.35 -4.33
N LEU A 221 7.28 11.86 -4.27
CA LEU A 221 6.38 11.93 -5.42
C LEU A 221 5.85 13.35 -5.66
N GLU A 222 5.63 14.11 -4.59
CA GLU A 222 5.19 15.50 -4.68
C GLU A 222 6.25 16.36 -5.38
N ASP A 223 7.53 16.15 -5.07
CA ASP A 223 8.64 16.92 -5.64
C ASP A 223 9.00 16.48 -7.06
N LYS A 224 8.89 15.18 -7.37
CA LYS A 224 9.31 14.59 -8.65
C LYS A 224 8.17 14.37 -9.65
N GLY A 225 6.92 14.45 -9.22
CA GLY A 225 5.74 14.13 -10.02
C GLY A 225 5.41 15.18 -11.07
N SER A 226 5.42 14.79 -12.35
CA SER A 226 4.92 15.62 -13.45
C SER A 226 3.41 15.86 -13.36
N SER A 227 2.90 16.85 -14.11
CA SER A 227 1.45 17.11 -14.22
C SER A 227 0.68 15.90 -14.76
N VAL A 228 1.29 15.13 -15.67
CA VAL A 228 0.73 13.90 -16.22
C VAL A 228 0.67 12.80 -15.16
N ASN A 229 1.74 12.63 -14.38
CA ASN A 229 1.80 11.64 -13.30
C ASN A 229 0.72 11.92 -12.24
N ARG A 230 0.49 13.20 -11.93
CA ARG A 230 -0.58 13.65 -11.01
C ARG A 230 -1.97 13.39 -11.54
N THR A 231 -2.19 13.64 -12.82
CA THR A 231 -3.48 13.35 -13.47
C THR A 231 -3.77 11.85 -13.48
N ASN A 232 -2.73 11.03 -13.66
CA ASN A 232 -2.85 9.58 -13.68
C ASN A 232 -2.87 8.94 -12.28
N GLY A 233 -2.62 9.70 -11.22
CA GLY A 233 -2.61 9.23 -9.85
C GLY A 233 -1.45 8.25 -9.55
N TYR A 234 -0.24 8.56 -10.02
CA TYR A 234 0.93 7.69 -9.87
C TYR A 234 1.25 7.43 -8.39
N ASP A 235 1.53 6.18 -8.07
CA ASP A 235 2.06 5.79 -6.77
C ASP A 235 3.60 5.62 -6.80
N ILE A 236 4.18 5.27 -5.65
CA ILE A 236 5.63 5.10 -5.55
C ILE A 236 6.12 3.87 -6.34
N ALA A 237 5.29 2.86 -6.52
CA ALA A 237 5.65 1.68 -7.30
C ALA A 237 5.70 2.02 -8.80
N ASP A 238 4.78 2.84 -9.31
CA ASP A 238 4.80 3.32 -10.69
C ASP A 238 6.13 4.06 -10.97
N TYR A 239 6.53 4.97 -10.06
CA TYR A 239 7.80 5.70 -10.15
C TYR A 239 9.01 4.77 -10.27
N PHE A 240 9.08 3.68 -9.48
CA PHE A 240 10.21 2.75 -9.58
C PHE A 240 10.11 1.77 -10.74
N ILE A 241 8.92 1.29 -11.11
CA ILE A 241 8.75 0.32 -12.20
C ILE A 241 9.19 0.91 -13.55
N GLU A 242 8.88 2.17 -13.82
CA GLU A 242 9.33 2.84 -15.05
C GLU A 242 10.86 2.85 -15.17
N ASN A 243 11.54 3.04 -14.03
CA ASN A 243 13.00 3.08 -13.95
C ASN A 243 13.67 1.69 -14.01
N ILE A 244 12.96 0.60 -13.70
CA ILE A 244 13.47 -0.78 -13.84
C ILE A 244 13.80 -1.11 -15.31
N LYS A 245 13.07 -0.52 -16.27
CA LYS A 245 13.30 -0.77 -17.71
C LYS A 245 14.54 -0.06 -18.27
N TYR A 246 15.14 0.88 -17.54
CA TYR A 246 16.33 1.65 -17.92
C TYR A 246 17.62 1.06 -17.31
N ILE A 247 17.93 -0.19 -17.63
CA ILE A 247 19.26 -0.77 -17.38
C ILE A 247 20.14 -0.46 -18.62
N PRO A 248 21.11 0.46 -18.56
CA PRO A 248 22.00 0.74 -19.69
C PRO A 248 22.81 -0.52 -20.05
N LYS A 249 22.77 -0.92 -21.32
CA LYS A 249 23.33 -2.20 -21.81
C LYS A 249 24.82 -2.15 -22.19
N LYS A 250 25.54 -1.05 -21.97
CA LYS A 250 26.98 -0.98 -22.29
C LYS A 250 27.61 0.28 -21.72
N ILE A 251 28.72 0.19 -20.97
CA ILE A 251 29.72 1.28 -21.00
C ILE A 251 31.18 0.82 -21.07
N ILE A 252 31.91 1.56 -21.92
CA ILE A 252 33.33 1.62 -22.21
C ILE A 252 33.92 2.80 -21.39
N SER A 253 34.62 2.53 -20.29
CA SER A 253 35.83 3.21 -19.75
C SER A 253 36.16 2.68 -18.33
N ASN A 254 37.38 2.90 -17.82
CA ASN A 254 37.83 2.30 -16.54
C ASN A 254 37.20 2.95 -15.29
N GLU A 255 36.84 4.24 -15.32
CA GLU A 255 36.05 4.87 -14.24
C GLU A 255 34.64 4.27 -14.16
N HIS A 256 34.05 3.98 -15.33
CA HIS A 256 32.71 3.42 -15.43
C HIS A 256 32.69 1.96 -14.96
N LYS A 257 33.80 1.21 -15.08
CA LYS A 257 33.93 -0.14 -14.49
C LYS A 257 33.85 -0.14 -12.97
N LEU A 258 34.42 0.87 -12.29
CA LEU A 258 34.38 0.94 -10.83
C LEU A 258 32.96 1.28 -10.34
N ILE A 259 32.32 2.29 -10.94
CA ILE A 259 30.95 2.67 -10.61
C ILE A 259 29.98 1.53 -10.94
N HIS A 260 30.16 0.85 -12.07
CA HIS A 260 29.40 -0.34 -12.42
C HIS A 260 29.63 -1.51 -11.46
N LYS A 261 30.87 -1.73 -10.98
CA LYS A 261 31.17 -2.74 -9.94
C LYS A 261 30.48 -2.42 -8.62
N LEU A 262 30.51 -1.16 -8.19
CA LEU A 262 29.80 -0.71 -6.98
C LEU A 262 28.29 -0.84 -7.13
N TYR A 263 27.75 -0.53 -8.32
CA TYR A 263 26.33 -0.73 -8.64
C TYR A 263 25.94 -2.21 -8.67
N GLN A 264 26.78 -3.09 -9.24
CA GLN A 264 26.55 -4.54 -9.22
C GLN A 264 26.56 -5.10 -7.80
N GLN A 265 27.41 -4.57 -6.92
CA GLN A 265 27.46 -4.96 -5.52
C GLN A 265 26.29 -4.38 -4.71
N ASN A 266 25.80 -3.19 -5.08
CA ASN A 266 24.68 -2.54 -4.43
C ASN A 266 23.76 -1.87 -5.45
N LYS A 267 22.71 -2.60 -5.85
CA LYS A 267 21.71 -2.13 -6.83
C LYS A 267 21.01 -0.84 -6.40
N ASN A 268 21.07 -0.47 -5.11
CA ASN A 268 20.50 0.79 -4.60
C ASN A 268 21.40 2.01 -4.86
N LEU A 269 22.61 1.84 -5.39
CA LEU A 269 23.55 2.95 -5.63
C LEU A 269 22.99 3.96 -6.63
N LYS A 270 22.28 3.49 -7.67
CA LYS A 270 21.59 4.37 -8.63
C LYS A 270 20.57 5.26 -7.93
N ILE A 271 19.75 4.66 -7.07
CA ILE A 271 18.76 5.37 -6.25
C ILE A 271 19.44 6.39 -5.34
N LEU A 272 20.59 6.06 -4.75
CA LEU A 272 21.35 6.99 -3.92
C LEU A 272 21.86 8.20 -4.73
N ILE A 273 22.40 7.96 -5.93
CA ILE A 273 22.90 9.01 -6.82
C ILE A 273 21.75 9.92 -7.27
N ASP A 274 20.63 9.33 -7.68
CA ASP A 274 19.42 10.06 -8.13
C ASP A 274 18.75 10.86 -7.00
N VAL A 275 18.66 10.29 -5.80
CA VAL A 275 17.96 10.90 -4.67
C VAL A 275 18.76 12.06 -4.07
N PHE A 276 20.09 11.98 -4.05
CA PHE A 276 20.96 12.97 -3.42
C PHE A 276 21.70 13.88 -4.41
N ASP A 277 21.41 13.80 -5.72
CA ASP A 277 22.10 14.51 -6.80
C ASP A 277 23.63 14.43 -6.68
N LEU A 278 24.14 13.22 -6.42
CA LEU A 278 25.57 13.02 -6.21
C LEU A 278 26.31 13.29 -7.54
N ARG A 279 27.19 14.29 -7.52
CA ARG A 279 28.02 14.72 -8.64
C ARG A 279 29.47 14.33 -8.43
N ASP A 280 30.20 14.18 -9.52
CA ASP A 280 31.65 14.02 -9.44
C ASP A 280 32.32 15.33 -9.00
N TYR A 281 33.64 15.28 -8.75
CA TYR A 281 34.44 16.43 -8.33
C TYR A 281 34.34 17.63 -9.30
N TYR A 282 33.97 17.39 -10.56
CA TYR A 282 33.82 18.40 -11.60
C TYR A 282 32.37 18.89 -11.76
N GLY A 283 31.43 18.41 -10.92
CA GLY A 283 30.03 18.81 -10.95
C GLY A 283 29.18 18.08 -11.99
N ASN A 284 29.73 17.05 -12.67
CA ASN A 284 28.99 16.25 -13.64
C ASN A 284 28.15 15.18 -12.94
N THR A 285 27.02 14.85 -13.53
CA THR A 285 26.14 13.78 -13.03
C THR A 285 26.87 12.44 -13.13
N ILE A 286 26.95 11.70 -12.02
CA ILE A 286 27.63 10.40 -11.98
C ILE A 286 26.90 9.36 -12.86
N LEU A 287 25.61 9.56 -13.14
CA LEU A 287 24.78 8.68 -13.98
C LEU A 287 25.12 8.70 -15.47
N ASP A 288 25.65 9.81 -15.99
CA ASP A 288 26.09 9.87 -17.38
C ASP A 288 27.28 8.91 -17.64
N LYS A 289 27.84 8.37 -16.55
CA LYS A 289 28.92 7.40 -16.50
C LYS A 289 28.48 5.96 -16.11
N LEU A 290 27.18 5.68 -15.97
CA LEU A 290 26.58 4.37 -15.58
C LEU A 290 25.81 3.68 -16.72
#